data_AF-A0A352MXT4-F1
#
_entry.id   AF-A0A352MXT4-F1
#
_cell.length_a   1.000
_cell.length_b   1.000
_cell.length_c   1.000
_cell.angle_alpha   90.00
_cell.angle_beta   90.00
_cell.angle_gamma   90.00
#
_symmetry.space_group_name_H-M   'P 1'
#
loop_
_entity.id
_entity.type
_entity.pdbx_description
1 polymer ?
#
loop_
_entity_poly.entity_id
_entity_poly.type
_entity_poly.pdbx_seq_one_letter_code
_entity_poly.pdbx_strand_id
1 'polypeptide(L)' 'MNSQYTFKDFEKNLDDGYQIFCTYVRNRYLIFKTSENCYTQKLLSEDYKNPQPKNIVITHKRLKEMFPFMENIEYKVGI' A
#
# COMPACT_ATOMS: atom_id res chain seq x y z
N MET A 1 -14.43 12.28 4.05
CA MET A 1 -13.44 11.73 5.02
C MET A 1 -12.69 12.90 5.61
N ASN A 2 -12.84 13.13 6.91
CA ASN A 2 -12.23 14.27 7.62
C ASN A 2 -10.71 14.22 7.52
N SER A 3 -10.09 15.38 7.22
CA SER A 3 -8.67 15.68 7.37
C SER A 3 -8.10 14.94 8.60
N GLN A 4 -7.06 14.11 8.52
CA GLN A 4 -5.73 14.44 8.01
C GLN A 4 -4.89 13.15 7.98
N TYR A 5 -5.32 12.07 7.32
CA TYR A 5 -4.50 10.85 7.23
C TYR A 5 -3.23 11.17 6.45
N THR A 6 -2.10 11.28 7.14
CA THR A 6 -0.85 11.70 6.54
C THR A 6 -0.03 10.50 6.09
N PHE A 7 0.96 10.75 5.24
CA PHE A 7 1.94 9.73 4.90
C PHE A 7 2.68 9.20 6.14
N LYS A 8 2.88 10.03 7.19
CA LYS A 8 3.52 9.58 8.43
C LYS A 8 2.66 8.57 9.19
N ASP A 9 1.34 8.77 9.21
CA ASP A 9 0.43 7.82 9.86
C ASP A 9 0.41 6.49 9.09
N PHE A 10 0.43 6.58 7.76
CA PHE A 10 0.51 5.42 6.88
C PHE A 10 1.81 4.63 7.06
N GLU A 11 2.95 5.33 7.10
CA GLU A 11 4.26 4.73 7.34
C GLU A 11 4.33 4.10 8.73
N LYS A 12 3.85 4.80 9.76
CA LYS A 12 3.77 4.26 11.12
C LYS A 12 2.96 2.98 11.19
N ASN A 13 1.83 2.91 10.50
CA ASN A 13 1.02 1.69 10.44
C ASN A 13 1.80 0.54 9.78
N LEU A 14 2.55 0.80 8.70
CA LEU A 14 3.38 -0.24 8.09
C LEU A 14 4.53 -0.68 8.99
N ASP A 15 5.11 0.26 9.75
CA ASP A 15 6.18 0.00 10.72
C ASP A 15 5.70 -0.82 11.92
N ASP A 16 4.47 -0.56 12.38
CA ASP A 16 3.80 -1.30 13.45
C ASP A 16 3.34 -2.70 12.97
N GLY A 17 3.59 -3.06 11.71
CA GLY A 17 3.29 -4.38 11.13
C GLY A 17 1.89 -4.54 10.57
N TYR A 18 1.10 -3.45 10.46
CA TYR A 18 -0.21 -3.51 9.83
C TYR A 18 -0.10 -3.81 8.34
N GLN A 19 -1.08 -4.55 7.83
CA GLN A 19 -1.25 -4.73 6.40
C GLN A 19 -2.29 -3.73 5.89
N ILE A 20 -1.90 -2.96 4.88
CA ILE A 20 -2.74 -1.90 4.33
C ILE A 20 -3.27 -2.31 2.97
N PHE A 21 -4.57 -2.28 2.82
CA PHE A 21 -5.26 -2.44 1.56
C PHE A 21 -5.50 -1.08 0.94
N CYS A 22 -5.11 -0.89 -0.31
CA CYS A 22 -5.34 0.37 -1.02
C CYS A 22 -5.69 0.13 -2.47
N THR A 23 -6.45 1.04 -3.06
CA THR A 23 -6.70 1.07 -4.50
C THR A 23 -5.75 2.09 -5.12
N TYR A 24 -5.03 1.67 -6.16
CA TYR A 24 -4.12 2.53 -6.92
C TYR A 24 -4.21 2.15 -8.41
N VAL A 25 -4.38 3.14 -9.29
CA VAL A 25 -4.52 2.92 -10.74
C VAL A 25 -5.58 1.84 -11.05
N ARG A 26 -6.76 1.95 -10.44
CA ARG A 26 -7.90 1.00 -10.58
C ARG A 26 -7.64 -0.44 -10.12
N ASN A 27 -6.50 -0.71 -9.49
CA ASN A 27 -6.16 -2.03 -8.96
C ASN A 27 -6.16 -2.01 -7.44
N ARG A 28 -6.62 -3.11 -6.82
CA ARG A 28 -6.55 -3.30 -5.37
C ARG A 28 -5.20 -3.95 -5.02
N TYR A 29 -4.48 -3.35 -4.09
CA TYR A 29 -3.23 -3.86 -3.56
C TYR A 29 -3.29 -4.07 -2.06
N LEU A 30 -2.43 -4.98 -1.61
CA LEU A 30 -2.00 -5.16 -0.24
C LEU A 30 -0.57 -4.65 -0.12
N ILE A 31 -0.32 -3.75 0.82
CA ILE A 31 0.99 -3.20 1.15
C ILE A 31 1.33 -3.59 2.58
N PHE A 32 2.53 -4.13 2.76
CA PHE A 32 3.07 -4.44 4.08
C PHE A 32 4.59 -4.25 4.08
N LYS A 33 5.16 -3.94 5.26
CA LYS A 33 6.60 -3.78 5.42
C LYS A 33 7.30 -5.13 5.38
N THR A 34 8.42 -5.20 4.66
CA THR A 34 9.22 -6.43 4.50
C THR A 34 10.61 -6.26 5.09
N SER A 35 11.23 -5.10 4.92
CA SER A 35 12.49 -4.73 5.56
C SER A 35 12.55 -3.22 5.75
N GLU A 36 13.63 -2.70 6.34
CA GLU A 36 13.84 -1.26 6.45
C GLU A 36 13.80 -0.61 5.05
N ASN A 37 13.01 0.47 4.90
CA ASN A 37 12.78 1.20 3.64
C ASN A 37 12.20 0.39 2.46
N CYS A 38 11.79 -0.86 2.68
CA CYS A 38 11.24 -1.73 1.64
C CYS A 38 9.88 -2.30 2.05
N TYR A 39 8.93 -2.19 1.13
CA TYR A 39 7.55 -2.59 1.31
C TYR A 39 7.16 -3.53 0.19
N THR A 40 6.41 -4.58 0.48
CA THR A 40 5.86 -5.45 -0.56
C THR A 40 4.48 -4.94 -0.96
N GLN A 41 4.30 -4.68 -2.25
CA GLN A 41 3.02 -4.40 -2.88
C GLN A 41 2.57 -5.66 -3.62
N LYS A 42 1.46 -6.23 -3.17
CA LYS A 42 0.82 -7.42 -3.72
C LYS A 42 -0.52 -7.06 -4.36
N LEU A 43 -0.70 -7.40 -5.62
CA LEU A 43 -1.96 -7.24 -6.35
C LEU A 43 -3.00 -8.23 -5.83
N LEU A 44 -4.22 -7.77 -5.57
CA LEU A 44 -5.33 -8.58 -5.06
C LEU A 44 -6.44 -8.78 -6.10
N SER A 45 -6.65 -7.81 -6.99
CA SER A 45 -7.63 -7.90 -8.07
C SER A 45 -6.92 -7.86 -9.41
N GLU A 46 -7.03 -8.94 -10.19
CA GLU A 46 -6.48 -9.03 -11.54
C GLU A 46 -7.56 -8.64 -12.56
N ASP A 47 -7.46 -7.44 -13.11
CA ASP A 47 -8.07 -7.19 -14.42
C ASP A 47 -7.36 -8.08 -15.46
N TYR A 48 -8.13 -8.77 -16.31
CA TYR A 48 -7.64 -9.78 -17.28
C TYR A 48 -6.54 -9.25 -18.24
N LYS A 49 -6.40 -7.92 -18.35
CA LYS A 49 -5.36 -7.23 -19.15
C LYS A 49 -4.51 -6.28 -18.30
N ASN A 50 -4.07 -6.68 -17.10
CA ASN A 50 -3.13 -5.88 -16.32
C ASN A 50 -1.67 -6.36 -16.55
N PRO A 51 -0.79 -5.59 -17.22
CA PRO A 51 0.61 -5.95 -17.40
C PRO A 51 1.45 -5.82 -16.12
N GLN A 52 0.85 -5.45 -14.98
CA GLN A 52 1.57 -5.24 -13.74
C GLN A 52 1.91 -6.56 -13.03
N PRO A 53 3.11 -6.66 -12.47
CA PRO A 53 3.52 -7.80 -11.66
C PRO A 53 2.64 -7.98 -10.41
N LYS A 54 2.32 -9.25 -10.10
CA LYS A 54 1.45 -9.62 -8.96
C LYS A 54 2.07 -9.29 -7.60
N ASN A 55 3.39 -9.35 -7.49
CA ASN A 55 4.13 -9.02 -6.27
C ASN A 55 5.37 -8.20 -6.67
N ILE A 56 5.55 -7.04 -6.05
CA ILE A 56 6.76 -6.23 -6.18
C ILE A 56 7.22 -5.72 -4.83
N VAL A 57 8.53 -5.53 -4.69
CA VAL A 57 9.09 -4.77 -3.57
C VAL A 57 9.25 -3.32 -4.04
N ILE A 58 8.67 -2.40 -3.30
CA ILE A 58 8.76 -0.96 -3.53
C ILE A 58 9.55 -0.30 -2.41
N THR A 59 10.27 0.76 -2.76
CA THR A 59 11.04 1.55 -1.79
C THR A 59 10.16 2.59 -1.11
N HIS A 60 10.63 3.10 0.03
CA HIS A 60 10.01 4.23 0.72
C HIS A 60 9.72 5.43 -0.21
N LYS A 61 10.66 5.77 -1.11
CA LYS A 61 10.47 6.86 -2.08
C LYS A 61 9.26 6.60 -2.97
N ARG A 62 9.14 5.38 -3.52
CA ARG A 62 8.02 5.01 -4.40
C ARG A 62 6.69 5.02 -3.64
N LEU A 63 6.69 4.53 -2.40
CA LEU A 63 5.51 4.54 -1.55
C LEU A 63 4.99 5.96 -1.30
N LYS A 64 5.91 6.89 -1.00
CA LYS A 64 5.61 8.31 -0.81
C LYS A 64 5.06 8.98 -2.08
N GLU A 65 5.58 8.62 -3.25
CA GLU A 65 5.07 9.10 -4.54
C GLU A 65 3.67 8.58 -4.84
N MET A 66 3.36 7.34 -4.44
CA MET A 66 2.05 6.72 -4.69
C MET A 66 0.96 7.22 -3.73
N PHE A 67 1.32 7.50 -2.47
CA PHE A 67 0.39 7.81 -1.38
C PHE A 67 -0.68 8.87 -1.72
N PRO A 68 -0.36 10.02 -2.36
CA PRO A 68 -1.37 11.03 -2.71
C PRO A 68 -2.45 10.55 -3.68
N PHE A 69 -2.19 9.46 -4.41
CA PHE A 69 -3.07 8.89 -5.42
C PHE A 69 -3.72 7.57 -4.97
N MET A 70 -3.51 7.18 -3.70
CA MET A 70 -4.14 5.99 -3.14
C MET A 70 -5.57 6.29 -2.68
N GLU A 71 -6.48 5.37 -2.97
CA GLU A 71 -7.89 5.48 -2.64
C GLU A 71 -8.34 4.27 -1.81
N ASN A 72 -9.47 4.40 -1.09
CA ASN A 72 -10.08 3.32 -0.30
C ASN A 72 -9.08 2.62 0.65
N ILE A 73 -8.27 3.40 1.37
CA ILE A 73 -7.26 2.86 2.28
C ILE A 73 -7.96 2.19 3.47
N GLU A 74 -7.69 0.91 3.67
CA GLU A 74 -8.21 0.07 4.76
C GLU A 74 -7.04 -0.62 5.44
N TYR A 75 -7.09 -0.77 6.77
CA TYR A 75 -6.08 -1.46 7.54
C TYR A 75 -6.66 -2.76 8.10
N LYS A 76 -5.87 -3.83 8.04
CA LYS A 76 -6.16 -5.06 8.77
C LYS A 76 -5.16 -5.18 9.91
N VAL A 77 -5.68 -5.20 11.13
CA VAL A 77 -4.93 -5.58 12.32
C VAL A 77 -4.70 -7.09 12.21
N GLY A 78 -3.44 -7.51 12.13
CA GLY A 78 -3.11 -8.92 12.32
C GLY A 78 -3.45 -9.29 13.76
N ILE A 79 -4.19 -10.40 13.94
CA ILE A 79 -4.38 -11.03 15.26
C ILE A 79 -3.03 -11.52 15.76
#